data_AF-R5P4D1-F1
#
_entry.id   AF-R5P4D1-F1
#
_cell.length_a   1.000
_cell.length_b   1.000
_cell.length_c   1.000
_cell.angle_alpha   90.00
_cell.angle_beta   90.00
_cell.angle_gamma   90.00
#
_symmetry.space_group_name_H-M   'P 1'
#
loop_
_entity.id
_entity.type
_entity.pdbx_description
1 polymer ?
#
loop_
_entity_poly.entity_id
_entity_poly.type
_entity_poly.pdbx_seq_one_letter_code
_entity_poly.pdbx_strand_id
1 'polypeptide(L)'
;MLSKEYKISGMFITILVMAATFIIFHNEDISVRLFATALFTVATLITSILGTRVSIRIIKTGDRIKNKLVKVLYYIGLPIALICLTGLVWAVMAVVNGKLANTDDIGTSFGQSYLLAIVAIAVCIFAIIPYIQTIIVLVLRKFKKFN
;
A
#
# COMPACT_ATOMS: atom_id res chain seq x y z
N MET A 1 4.98 -10.99 21.22
CA MET A 1 4.48 -9.63 21.55
C MET A 1 4.97 -8.67 20.47
N LEU A 2 4.09 -7.96 19.75
CA LEU A 2 4.52 -6.88 18.83
C LEU A 2 5.23 -5.78 19.63
N SER A 3 6.40 -5.32 19.19
CA SER A 3 7.08 -4.19 19.82
C SER A 3 6.19 -2.94 19.74
N LYS A 4 6.31 -2.02 20.73
CA LYS A 4 5.57 -0.74 20.75
C LYS A 4 5.70 0.03 19.41
N GLU A 5 6.83 -0.09 18.72
CA GLU A 5 7.10 0.60 17.44
C GLU A 5 6.15 0.16 16.33
N TYR A 6 5.87 -1.15 16.23
CA TYR A 6 4.96 -1.68 15.21
C TYR A 6 3.50 -1.30 15.47
N LYS A 7 3.11 -1.21 16.75
CA LYS A 7 1.76 -0.73 17.13
C LYS A 7 1.56 0.74 16.75
N ILE A 8 2.55 1.58 17.07
CA ILE A 8 2.53 3.02 16.74
C ILE A 8 2.52 3.20 15.22
N SER A 9 3.40 2.49 14.51
CA SER A 9 3.45 2.56 13.04
C SER A 9 2.15 2.10 12.40
N GLY A 10 1.51 1.06 12.93
CA GLY A 10 0.23 0.58 12.42
C GLY A 10 -0.89 1.60 12.61
N MET A 11 -1.00 2.20 13.81
CA MET A 11 -1.96 3.28 14.07
C MET A 11 -1.74 4.48 13.16
N PHE A 12 -0.48 4.89 12.97
CA PHE A 12 -0.14 6.02 12.12
C PHE A 12 -0.57 5.80 10.67
N ILE A 13 -0.27 4.62 10.11
CA ILE A 13 -0.67 4.27 8.74
C ILE A 13 -2.19 4.24 8.60
N THR A 14 -2.90 3.65 9.56
CA THR A 14 -4.37 3.60 9.54
C THR A 14 -4.99 4.99 9.51
N ILE A 15 -4.50 5.92 10.34
CA ILE A 15 -4.98 7.32 10.37
C ILE A 15 -4.70 8.00 9.02
N LEU A 16 -3.50 7.78 8.47
CA LEU A 16 -3.09 8.40 7.21
C LEU A 16 -3.94 7.90 6.04
N VAL A 17 -4.21 6.59 5.95
CA VAL A 17 -5.10 6.04 4.93
C VAL A 17 -6.52 6.54 5.10
N MET A 18 -7.04 6.58 6.33
CA MET A 18 -8.38 7.12 6.60
C MET A 18 -8.52 8.57 6.10
N ALA A 19 -7.55 9.43 6.44
CA ALA A 19 -7.54 10.83 6.00
C ALA A 19 -7.39 10.95 4.47
N ALA A 20 -6.46 10.21 3.87
CA ALA A 20 -6.24 10.23 2.43
C ALA A 20 -7.49 9.78 1.65
N THR A 21 -8.14 8.70 2.10
CA THR A 21 -9.36 8.19 1.46
C THR A 21 -10.50 9.20 1.57
N PHE A 22 -10.66 9.84 2.73
CA PHE A 22 -11.69 10.86 2.93
C PHE A 22 -11.49 12.07 2.01
N ILE A 23 -10.24 12.46 1.73
CA ILE A 23 -9.90 13.55 0.81
C ILE A 23 -10.10 13.13 -0.66
N ILE A 24 -9.63 11.95 -1.05
CA ILE A 24 -9.72 11.45 -2.44
C ILE A 24 -11.18 11.37 -2.89
N PHE A 25 -12.06 10.87 -2.02
CA PHE A 25 -13.49 10.73 -2.30
C PHE A 25 -14.29 11.98 -1.91
N HIS A 26 -13.67 13.16 -1.80
CA HIS A 26 -14.37 14.37 -1.35
C HIS A 26 -15.52 14.79 -2.29
N ASN A 27 -15.35 14.59 -3.59
CA ASN A 27 -16.34 14.91 -4.62
C ASN A 27 -17.47 13.89 -4.76
N GLU A 28 -17.37 12.74 -4.08
CA GLU A 28 -18.37 11.68 -4.12
C GLU A 28 -19.43 11.88 -3.03
N ASP A 29 -20.58 11.23 -3.21
CA ASP A 29 -21.66 11.24 -2.23
C ASP A 29 -21.18 10.83 -0.84
N ILE A 30 -21.77 11.42 0.19
CA ILE A 30 -21.31 11.19 1.57
C ILE A 30 -21.39 9.72 1.98
N SER A 31 -22.37 8.99 1.45
CA SER A 31 -22.54 7.55 1.66
C SER A 31 -21.39 6.75 1.05
N VAL A 32 -21.02 7.06 -0.20
CA VAL A 32 -19.90 6.44 -0.92
C VAL A 32 -18.58 6.77 -0.24
N ARG A 33 -18.38 8.03 0.14
CA ARG A 33 -17.19 8.48 0.86
C ARG A 33 -17.00 7.77 2.19
N LEU A 34 -18.07 7.65 2.99
CA LEU A 34 -18.02 6.94 4.28
C LEU A 34 -17.78 5.44 4.10
N PHE A 35 -18.45 4.82 3.12
CA PHE A 35 -18.26 3.41 2.81
C PHE A 35 -16.83 3.10 2.35
N ALA A 36 -16.30 3.87 1.40
CA ALA A 36 -14.93 3.72 0.92
C ALA A 36 -13.92 3.92 2.06
N THR A 37 -14.09 4.98 2.86
CA THR A 37 -13.21 5.27 4.00
C THR A 37 -13.21 4.11 5.00
N ALA A 38 -14.38 3.55 5.34
CA ALA A 38 -14.48 2.40 6.24
C ALA A 38 -13.80 1.15 5.64
N LEU A 39 -14.07 0.84 4.38
CA LEU A 39 -13.51 -0.31 3.68
C LEU A 39 -11.97 -0.24 3.62
N PHE A 40 -11.42 0.89 3.19
CA PHE A 40 -9.97 1.08 3.10
C PHE A 40 -9.28 1.12 4.47
N THR A 41 -9.96 1.63 5.50
CA THR A 41 -9.45 1.61 6.87
C THR A 41 -9.36 0.18 7.42
N VAL A 42 -10.40 -0.63 7.21
CA VAL A 42 -10.41 -2.05 7.62
C VAL A 42 -9.35 -2.84 6.86
N ALA A 43 -9.26 -2.65 5.54
CA ALA A 43 -8.22 -3.28 4.73
C ALA A 43 -6.81 -2.90 5.22
N THR A 44 -6.61 -1.63 5.58
CA THR A 44 -5.34 -1.12 6.13
C THR A 44 -4.99 -1.74 7.47
N LEU A 45 -5.98 -1.96 8.35
CA LEU A 45 -5.74 -2.61 9.64
C LEU A 45 -5.28 -4.06 9.46
N ILE A 46 -5.97 -4.82 8.60
CA ILE A 46 -5.62 -6.23 8.31
C ILE A 46 -4.21 -6.30 7.69
N THR A 47 -3.95 -5.46 6.70
CA THR A 47 -2.66 -5.40 6.00
C THR A 47 -1.53 -4.92 6.90
N SER A 48 -1.78 -4.03 7.87
CA SER A 48 -0.80 -3.58 8.86
C SER A 48 -0.40 -4.70 9.84
N ILE A 49 -1.38 -5.52 10.27
CA ILE A 49 -1.10 -6.70 11.12
C ILE A 49 -0.25 -7.72 10.36
N LEU A 50 -0.64 -8.05 9.12
CA LEU A 50 0.13 -8.98 8.27
C LEU A 50 1.49 -8.39 7.88
N GLY A 51 1.51 -7.10 7.56
CA GLY A 51 2.66 -6.31 7.16
C GLY A 51 3.71 -6.20 8.24
N THR A 52 3.33 -6.28 9.52
CA THR A 52 4.27 -6.40 10.64
C THR A 52 5.21 -7.61 10.47
N ARG A 53 4.68 -8.78 10.11
CA ARG A 53 5.50 -9.99 9.92
C ARG A 53 6.47 -9.84 8.74
N VAL A 54 5.98 -9.23 7.67
CA VAL A 54 6.77 -8.94 6.47
C VAL A 54 7.87 -7.93 6.79
N SER A 55 7.53 -6.85 7.50
CA SER A 55 8.45 -5.80 7.94
C SER A 55 9.58 -6.34 8.81
N ILE A 56 9.29 -7.23 9.76
CA ILE A 56 10.33 -7.90 10.58
C ILE A 56 11.31 -8.67 9.68
N ARG A 57 10.82 -9.39 8.66
CA ARG A 57 11.69 -10.10 7.70
C ARG A 57 12.49 -9.13 6.83
N ILE A 58 11.88 -8.04 6.37
CA ILE A 58 12.55 -7.01 5.58
C ILE A 58 13.71 -6.43 6.38
N ILE A 59 13.47 -6.02 7.64
CA ILE A 59 14.54 -5.48 8.50
C ILE A 59 15.64 -6.51 8.73
N LYS A 60 15.28 -7.76 9.06
CA LYS A 60 16.26 -8.83 9.28
C LYS A 60 17.13 -9.11 8.04
N THR A 61 16.54 -8.99 6.84
CA THR A 61 17.25 -9.17 5.58
C THR A 61 18.15 -7.97 5.29
N GLY A 62 17.63 -6.75 5.46
CA GLY A 62 18.39 -5.52 5.26
C GLY A 62 19.55 -5.35 6.26
N ASP A 63 19.45 -5.92 7.47
CA ASP A 63 20.55 -5.90 8.45
C ASP A 63 21.70 -6.84 8.10
N ARG A 64 21.47 -7.84 7.24
CA ARG A 64 22.54 -8.69 6.70
C ARG A 64 23.33 -8.00 5.57
N ILE A 65 22.77 -6.94 4.98
CA ILE A 65 23.40 -6.20 3.89
C ILE A 65 24.47 -5.27 4.49
N LYS A 66 25.74 -5.62 4.29
CA LYS A 66 26.89 -4.81 4.75
C LYS A 66 27.09 -3.54 3.90
N ASN A 67 26.79 -3.61 2.60
CA ASN A 67 27.00 -2.49 1.69
C ASN A 67 25.89 -1.43 1.85
N LYS A 68 26.29 -0.19 2.18
CA LYS A 68 25.38 0.94 2.43
C LYS A 68 24.52 1.29 1.20
N LEU A 69 25.09 1.25 0.00
CA LEU A 69 24.35 1.54 -1.24
C LEU A 69 23.26 0.50 -1.50
N VAL A 70 23.60 -0.78 -1.38
CA VAL A 70 22.66 -1.90 -1.56
C VAL A 70 21.56 -1.87 -0.50
N LYS A 71 21.89 -1.46 0.74
CA LYS A 71 20.91 -1.30 1.82
C LYS A 71 19.92 -0.17 1.51
N VAL A 72 20.38 0.97 0.98
CA VAL A 72 19.50 2.07 0.55
C VAL A 72 18.62 1.64 -0.61
N LEU A 73 19.18 0.96 -1.61
CA LEU A 73 18.44 0.44 -2.75
C LEU A 73 17.36 -0.57 -2.32
N TYR A 74 17.66 -1.39 -1.32
CA TYR A 74 16.71 -2.36 -0.77
C TYR A 74 15.52 -1.68 -0.07
N TYR A 75 15.76 -0.64 0.73
CA TYR A 75 14.69 0.04 1.48
C TYR A 75 13.91 1.07 0.66
N ILE A 76 14.53 1.69 -0.36
CA ILE A 76 13.93 2.77 -1.15
C ILE A 76 13.67 2.35 -2.60
N GLY A 77 14.64 1.68 -3.23
CA GLY A 77 14.53 1.26 -4.62
C GLY A 77 13.47 0.17 -4.82
N LEU A 78 13.35 -0.78 -3.90
CA LEU A 78 12.35 -1.85 -4.01
C LEU A 78 10.89 -1.36 -3.95
N PRO A 79 10.48 -0.47 -3.03
CA PRO A 79 9.13 0.09 -3.05
C PRO A 79 8.87 0.97 -4.28
N ILE A 80 9.87 1.72 -4.78
CA ILE A 80 9.73 2.47 -6.03
C ILE A 80 9.51 1.52 -7.22
N ALA A 81 10.31 0.46 -7.31
CA ALA A 81 10.16 -0.55 -8.35
C ALA A 81 8.79 -1.22 -8.30
N LEU A 82 8.28 -1.51 -7.09
CA LEU A 82 6.92 -2.02 -6.89
C LEU A 82 5.87 -1.03 -7.39
N ILE A 83 5.96 0.26 -7.04
CA ILE A 83 5.02 1.29 -7.52
C ILE A 83 5.06 1.39 -9.05
N CYS A 84 6.25 1.43 -9.65
CA CYS A 84 6.42 1.46 -11.09
C CYS A 84 5.83 0.21 -11.74
N LEU A 85 6.02 -0.98 -11.15
CA LEU A 85 5.47 -2.23 -11.65
C LEU A 85 3.94 -2.21 -11.59
N THR A 86 3.34 -1.74 -10.49
CA THR A 86 1.88 -1.65 -10.39
C THR A 86 1.30 -0.63 -11.36
N GLY A 87 1.97 0.52 -11.54
CA GLY A 87 1.60 1.52 -12.54
C GLY A 87 1.69 0.96 -13.97
N LEU A 88 2.72 0.16 -14.26
CA LEU A 88 2.88 -0.49 -15.56
C LEU A 88 1.81 -1.55 -15.79
N VAL A 89 1.51 -2.39 -14.79
CA VAL A 89 0.39 -3.35 -14.86
C VAL A 89 -0.91 -2.61 -15.11
N TRP A 90 -1.18 -1.51 -14.40
CA TRP A 90 -2.38 -0.71 -14.63
C TRP A 90 -2.44 -0.13 -16.04
N ALA A 91 -1.33 0.42 -16.56
CA ALA A 91 -1.27 0.97 -17.92
C ALA A 91 -1.48 -0.10 -19.00
N VAL A 92 -0.84 -1.27 -18.86
CA VAL A 92 -1.04 -2.41 -19.76
C VAL A 92 -2.50 -2.85 -19.74
N MET A 93 -3.10 -2.97 -18.55
CA MET A 93 -4.48 -3.38 -18.42
C MET A 93 -5.47 -2.34 -18.94
N ALA A 94 -5.18 -1.04 -18.80
CA ALA A 94 -5.97 0.03 -19.40
C ALA A 94 -5.97 -0.06 -20.94
N VAL A 95 -4.83 -0.36 -21.55
CA VAL A 95 -4.71 -0.58 -23.00
C VAL A 95 -5.48 -1.83 -23.44
N VAL A 96 -5.39 -2.92 -22.68
CA VAL A 96 -6.12 -4.16 -22.97
C VAL A 96 -7.63 -3.96 -22.86
N ASN A 97 -8.11 -3.30 -21.80
CA ASN A 97 -9.52 -2.96 -21.63
C ASN A 97 -10.02 -2.01 -22.73
N GLY A 98 -9.23 -1.00 -23.13
CA GLY A 98 -9.58 -0.12 -24.23
C GLY A 98 -9.73 -0.84 -25.57
N LYS A 99 -9.02 -1.96 -25.78
CA LYS A 99 -9.19 -2.82 -26.95
C LYS A 99 -10.36 -3.81 -26.84
N LEU A 100 -10.67 -4.26 -25.62
CA LEU A 100 -11.80 -5.16 -25.34
C LEU A 100 -13.15 -4.44 -25.32
N ALA A 101 -13.20 -3.15 -25.01
CA ALA A 101 -14.42 -2.35 -25.03
C ALA A 101 -15.05 -2.17 -26.43
N ASN A 102 -14.42 -2.70 -27.49
CA ASN A 102 -15.00 -2.83 -28.83
C ASN A 102 -16.04 -3.96 -28.97
N THR A 103 -16.38 -4.67 -27.88
CA THR A 103 -17.54 -5.55 -27.80
C THR A 103 -18.70 -4.84 -27.10
N ASP A 104 -19.88 -4.82 -27.72
CA ASP A 104 -21.05 -3.97 -27.46
C ASP A 104 -21.69 -3.99 -26.04
N ASP A 105 -21.09 -4.63 -25.04
CA ASP A 105 -21.59 -4.64 -23.65
C ASP A 105 -20.77 -3.70 -22.75
N ILE A 106 -21.19 -2.43 -22.71
CA ILE A 106 -20.59 -1.37 -21.87
C ILE A 106 -20.59 -1.78 -20.37
N GLY A 107 -21.62 -2.51 -19.92
CA GLY A 107 -21.77 -2.93 -18.53
C GLY A 107 -20.73 -3.95 -18.04
N THR A 108 -20.32 -4.89 -18.89
CA THR A 108 -19.28 -5.89 -18.53
C THR A 108 -17.88 -5.29 -18.56
N SER A 109 -17.59 -4.37 -19.48
CA SER A 109 -16.28 -3.69 -19.52
C SER A 109 -16.06 -2.73 -18.33
N PHE A 110 -17.12 -2.04 -17.88
CA PHE A 110 -17.10 -1.21 -16.67
C PHE A 110 -16.92 -2.05 -15.40
N GLY A 111 -17.65 -3.17 -15.29
CA GLY A 111 -17.52 -4.08 -14.15
C GLY A 111 -16.11 -4.68 -14.03
N GLN A 112 -15.52 -5.12 -15.14
CA GLN A 112 -14.18 -5.71 -15.15
C GLN A 112 -13.08 -4.70 -14.85
N SER A 113 -13.15 -3.49 -15.42
CA SER A 113 -12.18 -2.42 -15.15
C SER A 113 -12.22 -1.94 -13.70
N TYR A 114 -13.40 -1.87 -13.08
CA TYR A 114 -13.56 -1.50 -11.68
C TYR A 114 -13.01 -2.58 -10.73
N LEU A 115 -13.33 -3.86 -10.99
CA LEU A 115 -12.75 -4.99 -10.25
C LEU A 115 -11.22 -5.00 -10.34
N LEU A 116 -10.68 -4.67 -11.51
CA LEU A 116 -9.23 -4.60 -11.73
C LEU A 116 -8.57 -3.44 -11.00
N ALA A 117 -9.20 -2.27 -10.98
CA ALA A 117 -8.74 -1.14 -10.18
C ALA A 117 -8.72 -1.50 -8.69
N ILE A 118 -9.76 -2.17 -8.18
CA ILE A 118 -9.80 -2.66 -6.80
C ILE A 118 -8.66 -3.64 -6.51
N VAL A 119 -8.40 -4.60 -7.41
CA VAL A 119 -7.31 -5.57 -7.25
C VAL A 119 -5.95 -4.88 -7.28
N ALA A 120 -5.73 -3.94 -8.19
CA ALA A 120 -4.48 -3.17 -8.27
C ALA A 120 -4.25 -2.34 -7.00
N ILE A 121 -5.29 -1.68 -6.50
CA ILE A 121 -5.24 -0.93 -5.25
C ILE A 121 -4.98 -1.88 -4.07
N ALA A 122 -5.62 -3.05 -4.04
CA ALA A 122 -5.36 -4.05 -3.00
C ALA A 122 -3.91 -4.53 -3.02
N VAL A 123 -3.36 -4.88 -4.17
CA VAL A 123 -1.94 -5.29 -4.31
C VAL A 123 -1.00 -4.16 -3.86
N CYS A 124 -1.28 -2.91 -4.24
CA CYS A 124 -0.56 -1.73 -3.74
C CYS A 124 -0.61 -1.64 -2.22
N ILE A 125 -1.78 -1.75 -1.61
CA ILE A 125 -1.96 -1.71 -0.16
C ILE A 125 -1.17 -2.85 0.51
N PHE A 126 -1.30 -4.09 0.04
CA PHE A 126 -0.63 -5.25 0.62
C PHE A 126 0.90 -5.22 0.47
N ALA A 127 1.43 -4.67 -0.62
CA ALA A 127 2.87 -4.60 -0.84
C ALA A 127 3.50 -3.35 -0.21
N ILE A 128 2.88 -2.18 -0.37
CA ILE A 128 3.46 -0.88 0.00
C ILE A 128 3.35 -0.63 1.50
N ILE A 129 2.22 -0.98 2.14
CA ILE A 129 2.02 -0.74 3.58
C ILE A 129 3.11 -1.38 4.43
N PRO A 130 3.50 -2.66 4.23
CA PRO A 130 4.61 -3.25 4.97
C PRO A 130 5.94 -2.51 4.80
N TYR A 131 6.20 -1.92 3.62
CA TYR A 131 7.41 -1.12 3.39
C TYR A 131 7.36 0.22 4.12
N ILE A 132 6.24 0.95 4.03
CA ILE A 132 6.02 2.19 4.78
C ILE A 132 6.17 1.92 6.29
N GLN A 133 5.56 0.83 6.77
CA GLN A 133 5.66 0.39 8.15
C GLN A 133 7.12 0.11 8.56
N THR A 134 7.89 -0.53 7.67
CA THR A 134 9.33 -0.80 7.89
C THR A 134 10.13 0.49 8.03
N ILE A 135 9.88 1.48 7.16
CA ILE A 135 10.57 2.78 7.22
C ILE A 135 10.25 3.51 8.53
N ILE A 136 8.97 3.59 8.91
CA ILE A 136 8.54 4.24 10.15
C ILE A 136 9.18 3.55 11.37
N VAL A 137 9.18 2.21 11.41
CA VAL A 137 9.80 1.46 12.51
C VAL A 137 11.30 1.71 12.59
N LEU A 138 12.01 1.77 11.45
CA LEU A 138 13.44 2.09 11.42
C LEU A 138 13.72 3.50 11.95
N VAL A 139 12.89 4.48 11.58
CA VAL A 139 12.98 5.86 12.08
C VAL A 139 12.72 5.90 13.59
N LEU A 140 11.64 5.26 14.07
CA LEU A 140 11.30 5.20 15.50
C LEU A 140 12.40 4.53 16.33
N ARG A 141 13.01 3.45 15.83
CA ARG A 141 14.15 2.77 16.47
C ARG A 141 15.37 3.67 16.57
N LYS A 142 15.62 4.50 15.54
CA LYS A 142 16.73 5.45 15.54
C LYS A 142 16.49 6.52 16.62
N PHE A 143 15.30 7.11 16.68
CA PHE A 143 14.95 8.09 17.72
C PHE A 143 14.97 7.52 19.13
N LYS A 144 14.50 6.28 19.34
CA LYS A 144 14.58 5.62 20.65
C LYS A 144 16.00 5.28 21.11
N LYS A 145 16.96 5.16 20.18
CA LYS A 145 18.38 4.99 20.54
C LYS A 145 19.04 6.29 20.99
N PHE A 146 18.36 7.43 20.81
CA PHE A 146 18.80 8.76 21.26
C PHE A 146 18.12 9.20 22.57
N ASN A 147 17.32 8.32 23.19
CA ASN A 147 16.69 8.53 24.50
C ASN A 147 17.16 7.44 25.46
#